data_AF-A0A0N9H7U2-F1
#
_entry.id   AF-A0A0N9H7U2-F1
#
_cell.length_a   1.000
_cell.length_b   1.000
_cell.length_c   1.000
_cell.angle_alpha   90.00
_cell.angle_beta   90.00
_cell.angle_gamma   90.00
#
_symmetry.space_group_name_H-M   'P 1'
#
loop_
_entity.id
_entity.type
_entity.pdbx_description
1 polymer ?
#
loop_
_entity_poly.entity_id
_entity_poly.type
_entity_poly.pdbx_seq_one_letter_code
_entity_poly.pdbx_strand_id
1 'polypeptide(L)'
;MPGYSDRDRGRDRDRDRGYGGGPPRFGGSRGGGGGGGGKFGNPGERLRKKHWNLDELPKFEKNFYQQHPDVARRSPQEVEQYRMVRTITFKGRECPNPITQFQEAAFPSYVMEVIDKQNWTEPTPIQAQGWPLALSGKDMVGIAQTGSGKTLSYLLPAIVHINHQPFLERGDGPICLVLAPTRELAQQVQQVAAEYGRASRLKSTCIYGGAPKGPQIRDLERGVEICIATPGRLIDFLEAGKTNLRRCTYLVLDEADRMLDMGFEPQIRKIVDQIRPDRQTLMWSATWPKEVRQLAEDFLKDYVQINVGALQLSANHNILQIVDVCNDGEKENKLIRLLEEIMSEKENKTIIFVETKRKCDDLTRRMRRDGWPAMGIHGDKSQQERDWVLNEFKYGKAPILIATDVASRGLGQYPA
;
A
#
# COMPACT_ATOMS: atom_id res chain seq x y z
N MET A 1 -36.81 -37.07 -19.26
CA MET A 1 -37.42 -38.00 -18.28
C MET A 1 -37.92 -37.20 -17.10
N PRO A 2 -39.22 -37.26 -16.77
CA PRO A 2 -39.84 -36.55 -15.65
C PRO A 2 -40.07 -37.45 -14.42
N GLY A 3 -40.22 -36.83 -13.25
CA GLY A 3 -41.37 -37.07 -12.36
C GLY A 3 -41.22 -38.06 -11.19
N TYR A 4 -41.12 -37.48 -9.99
CA TYR A 4 -41.76 -37.85 -8.71
C TYR A 4 -42.48 -39.22 -8.57
N SER A 5 -42.18 -39.94 -7.49
CA SER A 5 -43.19 -40.35 -6.50
C SER A 5 -42.56 -40.91 -5.21
N ASP A 6 -42.85 -40.22 -4.10
CA ASP A 6 -42.86 -40.76 -2.74
C ASP A 6 -44.12 -41.61 -2.53
N ARG A 7 -44.03 -42.73 -1.80
CA ARG A 7 -44.78 -42.97 -0.54
C ARG A 7 -44.58 -44.36 0.07
N ASP A 8 -44.32 -44.30 1.38
CA ASP A 8 -44.82 -45.11 2.49
C ASP A 8 -44.56 -46.63 2.58
N ARG A 9 -43.87 -47.00 3.66
CA ARG A 9 -44.46 -47.83 4.74
C ARG A 9 -43.62 -47.73 6.01
N GLY A 10 -44.28 -47.36 7.11
CA GLY A 10 -43.66 -47.07 8.41
C GLY A 10 -43.39 -48.27 9.30
N ARG A 11 -42.83 -47.96 10.48
CA ARG A 11 -43.12 -48.64 11.74
C ARG A 11 -42.58 -47.86 12.94
N ASP A 12 -43.49 -47.66 13.88
CA ASP A 12 -43.34 -47.06 15.20
C ASP A 12 -42.28 -47.74 16.09
N ARG A 13 -41.74 -46.95 17.04
CA ARG A 13 -41.77 -47.30 18.47
C ARG A 13 -41.32 -46.14 19.36
N ASP A 14 -42.30 -45.59 20.06
CA ASP A 14 -42.17 -44.81 21.29
C ASP A 14 -41.41 -45.57 22.38
N ARG A 15 -40.72 -44.81 23.24
CA ARG A 15 -40.74 -45.00 24.70
C ARG A 15 -40.23 -43.77 25.44
N ASP A 16 -41.18 -42.98 25.91
CA ASP A 16 -41.09 -42.11 27.07
C ASP A 16 -40.77 -42.89 28.36
N ARG A 17 -40.05 -42.23 29.29
CA ARG A 17 -40.32 -42.25 30.75
C ARG A 17 -39.44 -41.23 31.46
N GLY A 18 -40.08 -40.25 32.10
CA GLY A 18 -39.44 -39.25 32.95
C GLY A 18 -39.63 -39.47 34.46
N TYR A 19 -39.15 -38.44 35.18
CA TYR A 19 -39.48 -37.94 36.53
C TYR A 19 -38.79 -38.52 37.79
N GLY A 20 -38.21 -37.59 38.59
CA GLY A 20 -38.16 -37.71 40.06
C GLY A 20 -37.07 -36.94 40.83
N GLY A 21 -37.33 -35.67 41.21
CA GLY A 21 -37.28 -35.20 42.61
C GLY A 21 -35.97 -34.84 43.36
N GLY A 22 -35.79 -33.54 43.67
CA GLY A 22 -35.50 -33.04 45.04
C GLY A 22 -34.05 -32.64 45.43
N PRO A 23 -33.82 -31.55 46.23
CA PRO A 23 -32.56 -30.76 46.29
C PRO A 23 -31.66 -31.12 47.50
N PRO A 24 -30.44 -30.53 47.65
CA PRO A 24 -30.34 -29.40 48.59
C PRO A 24 -29.18 -28.37 48.40
N ARG A 25 -29.38 -27.20 49.05
CA ARG A 25 -28.44 -26.38 49.86
C ARG A 25 -27.61 -25.24 49.24
N PHE A 26 -27.96 -24.05 49.73
CA PHE A 26 -27.15 -22.85 49.94
C PHE A 26 -25.81 -23.13 50.66
N GLY A 27 -24.74 -22.46 50.21
CA GLY A 27 -23.48 -22.28 50.93
C GLY A 27 -22.71 -21.09 50.34
N GLY A 28 -22.44 -20.06 51.16
CA GLY A 28 -22.00 -18.74 50.71
C GLY A 28 -20.48 -18.54 50.51
N SER A 29 -20.18 -17.55 49.66
CA SER A 29 -19.17 -16.48 49.79
C SER A 29 -17.80 -16.74 50.46
N ARG A 30 -16.71 -16.65 49.68
CA ARG A 30 -15.64 -15.58 49.73
C ARG A 30 -14.28 -16.06 49.21
N GLY A 31 -13.61 -15.16 48.48
CA GLY A 31 -12.17 -15.20 48.13
C GLY A 31 -11.95 -15.51 46.65
N GLY A 32 -11.71 -14.55 45.74
CA GLY A 32 -10.89 -13.36 45.88
C GLY A 32 -9.48 -13.66 45.36
N GLY A 33 -9.32 -13.72 44.04
CA GLY A 33 -8.05 -13.95 43.36
C GLY A 33 -8.16 -13.46 41.92
N GLY A 34 -8.16 -12.15 41.75
CA GLY A 34 -8.19 -11.51 40.44
C GLY A 34 -6.94 -11.88 39.64
N GLY A 35 -7.08 -12.81 38.71
CA GLY A 35 -6.13 -13.00 37.63
C GLY A 35 -6.21 -11.78 36.72
N GLY A 36 -5.30 -10.83 36.95
CA GLY A 36 -5.19 -9.62 36.15
C GLY A 36 -5.15 -9.96 34.67
N GLY A 37 -6.10 -9.39 33.93
CA GLY A 37 -6.06 -9.40 32.47
C GLY A 37 -4.71 -8.85 32.04
N GLY A 38 -3.89 -9.71 31.44
CA GLY A 38 -2.63 -9.31 30.84
C GLY A 38 -2.92 -8.18 29.87
N LYS A 39 -2.47 -6.98 30.22
CA LYS A 39 -2.42 -5.83 29.33
C LYS A 39 -1.69 -6.31 28.09
N PHE A 40 -2.39 -6.51 26.97
CA PHE A 40 -1.74 -6.77 25.69
C PHE A 40 -0.79 -5.59 25.47
N GLY A 41 0.50 -5.84 25.57
CA GLY A 41 1.53 -4.83 25.32
C GLY A 41 1.33 -4.22 23.93
N ASN A 42 1.70 -2.94 23.77
CA ASN A 42 1.66 -2.30 22.46
C ASN A 42 2.44 -3.14 21.43
N PRO A 43 1.90 -3.40 20.23
CA PRO A 43 2.59 -4.16 19.19
C PRO A 43 4.00 -3.61 18.97
N GLY A 44 5.03 -4.46 18.97
CA GLY A 44 6.42 -4.01 18.85
C GLY A 44 7.12 -3.65 20.16
N GLU A 45 6.52 -3.82 21.33
CA GLU A 45 7.17 -3.58 22.64
C GLU A 45 8.42 -4.42 22.87
N ARG A 46 8.54 -5.58 22.22
CA ARG A 46 9.72 -6.45 22.35
C ARG A 46 10.82 -6.09 21.35
N LEU A 47 10.52 -5.29 20.32
CA LEU A 47 11.53 -4.79 19.39
C LEU A 47 12.38 -3.73 20.07
N ARG A 48 13.62 -4.10 20.40
CA ARG A 48 14.63 -3.15 20.88
C ARG A 48 15.36 -2.56 19.70
N LYS A 49 15.64 -1.26 19.75
CA LYS A 49 16.49 -0.58 18.76
C LYS A 49 17.82 -1.32 18.64
N LYS A 50 18.22 -1.63 17.41
CA LYS A 50 19.48 -2.32 17.16
C LYS A 50 20.64 -1.34 17.20
N HIS A 51 21.72 -1.75 17.85
CA HIS A 51 22.99 -1.06 17.73
C HIS A 51 23.68 -1.55 16.45
N TRP A 52 23.96 -0.64 15.53
CA TRP A 52 24.59 -0.96 14.25
C TRP A 52 26.06 -0.59 14.30
N ASN A 53 26.95 -1.59 14.23
CA ASN A 53 28.35 -1.35 13.97
C ASN A 53 28.57 -1.29 12.46
N LEU A 54 28.80 -0.10 11.91
CA LEU A 54 28.94 0.11 10.46
C LEU A 54 30.15 -0.62 9.88
N ASP A 55 31.21 -0.83 10.66
CA ASP A 55 32.43 -1.49 10.20
C ASP A 55 32.26 -3.00 10.02
N GLU A 56 31.31 -3.60 10.73
CA GLU A 56 30.97 -5.03 10.64
C GLU A 56 29.89 -5.31 9.58
N LEU A 57 29.21 -4.27 9.08
CA LEU A 57 28.16 -4.47 8.10
C LEU A 57 28.73 -4.76 6.71
N PRO A 58 28.10 -5.67 5.95
CA PRO A 58 28.43 -5.84 4.54
C PRO A 58 28.31 -4.50 3.83
N LYS A 59 29.38 -4.10 3.16
CA LYS A 59 29.37 -2.94 2.26
C LYS A 59 28.44 -3.24 1.10
N PHE A 60 27.75 -2.21 0.65
CA PHE A 60 26.92 -2.29 -0.53
C PHE A 60 27.09 -1.05 -1.38
N GLU A 61 26.97 -1.24 -2.69
CA GLU A 61 26.95 -0.15 -3.65
C GLU A 61 25.58 0.54 -3.60
N LYS A 62 25.56 1.86 -3.75
CA LYS A 62 24.35 2.71 -3.69
C LYS A 62 24.13 3.52 -4.96
N ASN A 63 25.21 3.96 -5.58
CA ASN A 63 25.16 4.85 -6.72
C ASN A 63 25.44 4.05 -7.99
N PHE A 64 24.36 3.73 -8.70
CA PHE A 64 24.39 3.00 -9.97
C PHE A 64 24.10 3.93 -11.15
N TYR A 65 23.85 5.21 -10.87
CA TYR A 65 23.46 6.15 -11.90
C TYR A 65 24.65 6.51 -12.76
N GLN A 66 24.59 6.07 -14.02
CA GLN A 66 25.48 6.51 -15.08
C GLN A 66 24.72 7.48 -15.96
N GLN A 67 25.13 8.74 -15.95
CA GLN A 67 24.47 9.77 -16.75
C GLN A 67 24.65 9.47 -18.23
N HIS A 68 23.53 9.34 -18.95
CA HIS A 68 23.56 9.15 -20.40
C HIS A 68 24.22 10.35 -21.10
N PRO A 69 25.04 10.15 -22.16
CA PRO A 69 25.72 11.25 -22.85
C PRO A 69 24.79 12.37 -23.32
N ASP A 70 23.57 12.04 -23.74
CA ASP A 70 22.58 13.04 -24.15
C ASP A 70 22.10 13.89 -22.98
N VAL A 71 21.95 13.30 -21.80
CA VAL A 71 21.58 14.02 -20.57
C VAL A 71 22.72 14.93 -20.12
N ALA A 72 23.98 14.47 -20.27
CA ALA A 72 25.17 15.23 -19.92
C ALA A 72 25.43 16.41 -20.88
N ARG A 73 25.07 16.26 -22.16
CA ARG A 73 25.23 17.31 -23.19
C ARG A 73 24.17 18.42 -23.12
N ARG A 74 23.05 18.21 -22.43
CA ARG A 74 22.01 19.23 -22.28
C ARG A 74 22.54 20.44 -21.52
N SER A 75 22.32 21.61 -22.10
CA SER A 75 22.63 22.88 -21.45
C SER A 75 21.77 23.09 -20.20
N PRO A 76 22.25 23.85 -19.21
CA PRO A 76 21.46 24.20 -18.03
C PRO A 76 20.11 24.85 -18.39
N GLN A 77 20.07 25.63 -19.48
CA GLN A 77 18.86 26.28 -19.98
C GLN A 77 17.83 25.27 -20.48
N GLU A 78 18.25 24.25 -21.25
CA GLU A 78 17.35 23.20 -21.73
C GLU A 78 16.79 22.35 -20.57
N VAL A 79 17.64 22.04 -19.59
CA VAL A 79 17.22 21.31 -18.39
C VAL A 79 16.17 22.09 -17.61
N GLU A 80 16.41 23.38 -17.38
CA GLU A 80 15.46 24.23 -16.65
C GLU A 80 14.17 24.44 -17.43
N GLN A 81 14.25 24.61 -18.75
CA GLN A 81 13.08 24.70 -19.62
C GLN A 81 12.23 23.42 -19.57
N TYR A 82 12.86 22.24 -19.60
CA TYR A 82 12.15 20.97 -19.47
C TYR A 82 11.44 20.88 -18.12
N ARG A 83 12.12 21.23 -17.01
CA ARG A 83 11.54 21.26 -15.67
C ARG A 83 10.36 22.22 -15.60
N MET A 84 10.49 23.42 -16.15
CA MET A 84 9.42 24.42 -16.18
C MET A 84 8.19 23.89 -16.94
N VAL A 85 8.37 23.36 -18.15
CA VAL A 85 7.28 22.82 -18.99
C VAL A 85 6.59 21.63 -18.31
N ARG A 86 7.37 20.74 -17.69
CA ARG A 86 6.86 19.55 -16.99
C ARG A 86 6.47 19.84 -15.53
N THR A 87 6.46 21.10 -15.12
CA THR A 87 6.14 21.56 -13.75
C THR A 87 6.91 20.80 -12.66
N ILE A 88 8.19 20.52 -12.91
CA ILE A 88 9.11 19.86 -11.99
C ILE A 88 9.85 20.95 -11.21
N THR A 89 9.86 20.84 -9.89
CA THR A 89 10.70 21.65 -9.01
C THR A 89 11.44 20.72 -8.04
N PHE A 90 12.58 21.14 -7.51
CA PHE A 90 13.30 20.35 -6.52
C PHE A 90 13.91 21.23 -5.42
N LYS A 91 14.23 20.59 -4.29
CA LYS A 91 15.00 21.17 -3.17
C LYS A 91 16.07 20.18 -2.75
N GLY A 92 17.23 20.68 -2.33
CA GLY A 92 18.38 19.87 -1.97
C GLY A 92 19.58 20.13 -2.89
N ARG A 93 20.67 19.40 -2.69
CA ARG A 93 21.92 19.58 -3.44
C ARG A 93 22.16 18.42 -4.41
N GLU A 94 22.79 18.73 -5.54
CA GLU A 94 23.22 17.76 -6.57
C GLU A 94 22.09 16.81 -6.98
N CYS A 95 20.96 17.39 -7.39
CA CYS A 95 19.87 16.68 -8.06
C CYS A 95 20.30 16.40 -9.51
N PRO A 96 20.33 15.13 -9.97
CA PRO A 96 20.69 14.82 -11.35
C PRO A 96 19.75 15.49 -12.36
N ASN A 97 20.23 15.68 -13.59
CA ASN A 97 19.38 16.20 -14.67
C ASN A 97 18.25 15.21 -14.99
N PRO A 98 17.03 15.69 -15.32
CA PRO A 98 15.93 14.82 -15.71
C PRO A 98 16.23 14.17 -17.06
N ILE A 99 15.72 12.94 -17.22
CA ILE A 99 15.71 12.26 -18.51
C ILE A 99 14.47 12.67 -19.31
N THR A 100 14.54 12.58 -20.63
CA THR A 100 13.42 12.88 -21.52
C THR A 100 12.91 11.64 -22.25
N GLN A 101 13.71 10.57 -22.33
CA GLN A 101 13.38 9.31 -22.98
C GLN A 101 13.81 8.14 -22.08
N PHE A 102 13.17 6.97 -22.23
CA PHE A 102 13.46 5.81 -21.37
C PHE A 102 14.91 5.32 -21.47
N GLN A 103 15.50 5.39 -22.67
CA GLN A 103 16.87 4.95 -22.95
C GLN A 103 17.91 5.76 -22.16
N GLU A 104 17.59 7.02 -21.84
CA GLU A 104 18.45 7.90 -21.07
C GLU A 104 18.49 7.56 -19.58
N ALA A 105 17.56 6.74 -19.08
CA ALA A 105 17.59 6.23 -17.71
C ALA A 105 18.79 5.33 -17.45
N ALA A 106 19.46 4.84 -18.51
CA ALA A 106 20.53 3.86 -18.45
C ALA A 106 20.14 2.61 -17.65
N PHE A 107 18.87 2.22 -17.72
CA PHE A 107 18.40 0.99 -17.10
C PHE A 107 18.99 -0.23 -17.81
N PRO A 108 19.26 -1.32 -17.07
CA PRO A 108 19.67 -2.58 -17.68
C PRO A 108 18.62 -3.13 -18.66
N SER A 109 19.06 -3.92 -19.64
CA SER A 109 18.21 -4.45 -20.71
C SER A 109 16.96 -5.16 -20.19
N TYR A 110 17.08 -5.93 -19.12
CA TYR A 110 15.95 -6.65 -18.52
C TYR A 110 14.85 -5.72 -17.95
N VAL A 111 15.17 -4.46 -17.60
CA VAL A 111 14.17 -3.45 -17.21
C VAL A 111 13.60 -2.80 -18.46
N MET A 112 14.45 -2.44 -19.42
CA MET A 112 14.03 -1.82 -20.68
C MET A 112 13.06 -2.72 -21.46
N GLU A 113 13.31 -4.03 -21.53
CA GLU A 113 12.39 -5.00 -22.14
C GLU A 113 11.00 -5.00 -21.50
N VAL A 114 10.91 -4.69 -20.20
CA VAL A 114 9.61 -4.59 -19.52
C VAL A 114 8.94 -3.26 -19.85
N ILE A 115 9.69 -2.16 -19.88
CA ILE A 115 9.18 -0.84 -20.29
C ILE A 115 8.65 -0.90 -21.73
N ASP A 116 9.41 -1.50 -22.65
CA ASP A 116 9.05 -1.60 -24.07
C ASP A 116 7.76 -2.42 -24.28
N LYS A 117 7.52 -3.44 -23.45
CA LYS A 117 6.30 -4.26 -23.50
C LYS A 117 5.02 -3.50 -23.11
N GLN A 118 5.14 -2.42 -22.35
CA GLN A 118 3.99 -1.62 -21.92
C GLN A 118 3.57 -0.59 -22.97
N ASN A 119 4.33 -0.44 -24.07
CA ASN A 119 4.07 0.54 -25.14
C ASN A 119 3.96 1.99 -24.63
N TRP A 120 4.65 2.36 -23.56
CA TRP A 120 4.75 3.75 -23.14
C TRP A 120 5.63 4.54 -24.09
N THR A 121 5.25 5.79 -24.34
CA THR A 121 5.96 6.67 -25.28
C THR A 121 7.08 7.47 -24.61
N GLU A 122 6.89 7.89 -23.36
CA GLU A 122 7.85 8.70 -22.60
C GLU A 122 7.68 8.50 -21.08
N PRO A 123 8.74 8.72 -20.28
CA PRO A 123 8.63 8.72 -18.84
C PRO A 123 7.73 9.84 -18.34
N THR A 124 6.91 9.57 -17.32
CA THR A 124 6.13 10.64 -16.66
C THR A 124 7.07 11.65 -15.99
N PRO A 125 6.65 12.89 -15.70
CA PRO A 125 7.54 13.90 -15.10
C PRO A 125 8.20 13.45 -13.79
N ILE A 126 7.47 12.68 -12.96
CA ILE A 126 8.01 12.16 -11.70
C ILE A 126 9.00 11.01 -11.94
N GLN A 127 8.83 10.21 -12.98
CA GLN A 127 9.81 9.19 -13.40
C GLN A 127 11.06 9.85 -14.00
N ALA A 128 10.87 10.86 -14.87
CA ALA A 128 11.91 11.60 -15.56
C ALA A 128 12.95 12.21 -14.60
N GLN A 129 12.49 12.81 -13.50
CA GLN A 129 13.39 13.37 -12.48
C GLN A 129 13.71 12.35 -11.36
N GLY A 130 12.79 11.44 -11.06
CA GLY A 130 12.89 10.51 -9.94
C GLY A 130 13.82 9.33 -10.18
N TRP A 131 13.86 8.75 -11.39
CA TRP A 131 14.74 7.60 -11.65
C TRP A 131 16.23 7.94 -11.55
N PRO A 132 16.76 9.00 -12.17
CA PRO A 132 18.15 9.41 -11.98
C PRO A 132 18.50 9.63 -10.51
N LEU A 133 17.60 10.26 -9.76
CA LEU A 133 17.82 10.53 -8.34
C LEU A 133 17.82 9.25 -7.50
N ALA A 134 16.85 8.36 -7.71
CA ALA A 134 16.78 7.08 -7.00
C ALA A 134 18.00 6.19 -7.33
N LEU A 135 18.40 6.12 -8.60
CA LEU A 135 19.58 5.35 -9.02
C LEU A 135 20.90 5.93 -8.49
N SER A 136 20.94 7.22 -8.15
CA SER A 136 22.13 7.86 -7.55
C SER A 136 22.38 7.45 -6.10
N GLY A 137 21.45 6.72 -5.49
CA GLY A 137 21.58 6.23 -4.11
C GLY A 137 21.28 7.27 -3.03
N LYS A 138 20.81 8.47 -3.42
CA LYS A 138 20.41 9.52 -2.48
C LYS A 138 19.04 9.23 -1.87
N ASP A 139 18.87 9.64 -0.62
CA ASP A 139 17.55 9.71 -0.02
C ASP A 139 16.70 10.75 -0.75
N MET A 140 15.40 10.50 -0.85
CA MET A 140 14.54 11.41 -1.59
C MET A 140 13.09 11.44 -1.11
N VAL A 141 12.44 12.57 -1.40
CA VAL A 141 10.99 12.75 -1.27
C VAL A 141 10.44 13.08 -2.65
N GLY A 142 9.57 12.23 -3.20
CA GLY A 142 8.93 12.42 -4.49
C GLY A 142 7.44 12.77 -4.36
N ILE A 143 7.06 13.97 -4.75
CA ILE A 143 5.68 14.48 -4.61
C ILE A 143 5.09 14.69 -5.99
N ALA A 144 4.03 13.94 -6.30
CA ALA A 144 3.31 14.04 -7.56
C ALA A 144 1.88 13.53 -7.40
N GLN A 145 0.94 14.05 -8.19
CA GLN A 145 -0.47 13.66 -8.13
C GLN A 145 -0.71 12.15 -8.25
N THR A 146 -1.89 11.68 -7.82
CA THR A 146 -2.31 10.29 -8.03
C THR A 146 -2.37 9.96 -9.53
N GLY A 147 -1.99 8.73 -9.90
CA GLY A 147 -1.94 8.31 -11.31
C GLY A 147 -0.72 8.80 -12.10
N SER A 148 0.23 9.51 -11.48
CA SER A 148 1.43 10.02 -12.16
C SER A 148 2.57 8.99 -12.36
N GLY A 149 2.38 7.73 -11.99
CA GLY A 149 3.40 6.69 -12.17
C GLY A 149 4.44 6.54 -11.04
N LYS A 150 4.19 7.11 -9.85
CA LYS A 150 5.08 7.04 -8.66
C LYS A 150 5.53 5.61 -8.32
N THR A 151 4.66 4.62 -8.48
CA THR A 151 4.97 3.21 -8.14
C THR A 151 6.17 2.68 -8.92
N LEU A 152 6.23 2.98 -10.22
CA LEU A 152 7.37 2.58 -11.05
C LEU A 152 8.58 3.50 -10.84
N SER A 153 8.37 4.74 -10.38
CA SER A 153 9.46 5.63 -9.97
C SER A 153 10.33 5.04 -8.86
N TYR A 154 9.75 4.24 -7.95
CA TYR A 154 10.53 3.58 -6.90
C TYR A 154 10.79 2.08 -7.12
N LEU A 155 9.94 1.35 -7.85
CA LEU A 155 10.13 -0.08 -8.08
C LEU A 155 11.24 -0.38 -9.10
N LEU A 156 11.32 0.35 -10.22
CA LEU A 156 12.35 0.05 -11.23
C LEU A 156 13.76 0.30 -10.70
N PRO A 157 14.06 1.42 -10.01
CA PRO A 157 15.35 1.59 -9.35
C PRO A 157 15.59 0.55 -8.25
N ALA A 158 14.55 0.08 -7.53
CA ALA A 158 14.71 -1.00 -6.55
C ALA A 158 15.19 -2.31 -7.19
N ILE A 159 14.68 -2.65 -8.38
CA ILE A 159 15.13 -3.85 -9.13
C ILE A 159 16.61 -3.72 -9.51
N VAL A 160 17.03 -2.54 -10.00
CA VAL A 160 18.44 -2.29 -10.31
C VAL A 160 19.31 -2.37 -9.05
N HIS A 161 18.86 -1.75 -7.97
CA HIS A 161 19.53 -1.78 -6.67
C HIS A 161 19.75 -3.20 -6.18
N ILE A 162 18.71 -4.04 -6.21
CA ILE A 162 18.78 -5.44 -5.78
C ILE A 162 19.78 -6.24 -6.61
N ASN A 163 19.79 -6.07 -7.93
CA ASN A 163 20.64 -6.86 -8.83
C ASN A 163 22.14 -6.54 -8.68
N HIS A 164 22.49 -5.41 -8.05
CA HIS A 164 23.87 -5.07 -7.70
C HIS A 164 24.24 -5.49 -6.27
N GLN A 165 23.36 -6.19 -5.56
CA GLN A 165 23.66 -6.79 -4.26
C GLN A 165 24.04 -8.27 -4.41
N PRO A 166 24.81 -8.84 -3.46
CA PRO A 166 24.96 -10.28 -3.37
C PRO A 166 23.59 -10.98 -3.30
N PHE A 167 23.48 -12.16 -3.89
CA PHE A 167 22.24 -12.95 -3.79
C PHE A 167 21.84 -13.20 -2.33
N LEU A 168 20.54 -13.43 -2.11
CA LEU A 168 20.04 -13.76 -0.78
C LEU A 168 20.53 -15.14 -0.36
N GLU A 169 21.01 -15.23 0.88
CA GLU A 169 21.31 -16.49 1.53
C GLU A 169 20.14 -16.96 2.40
N ARG A 170 20.17 -18.23 2.81
CA ARG A 170 19.12 -18.78 3.67
C ARG A 170 19.11 -18.04 5.01
N GLY A 171 17.96 -17.48 5.37
CA GLY A 171 17.79 -16.70 6.61
C GLY A 171 18.00 -15.19 6.44
N ASP A 172 18.34 -14.75 5.23
CA ASP A 172 18.33 -13.33 4.89
C ASP A 172 16.91 -12.78 4.83
N GLY A 173 16.80 -11.52 5.25
CA GLY A 173 15.60 -10.71 5.04
C GLY A 173 15.61 -9.99 3.68
N PRO A 174 14.55 -9.21 3.39
CA PRO A 174 14.46 -8.48 2.12
C PRO A 174 15.52 -7.39 1.99
N ILE A 175 15.89 -7.10 0.74
CA ILE A 175 16.78 -5.99 0.36
C ILE A 175 15.97 -4.70 0.17
N CYS A 176 14.82 -4.81 -0.49
CA CYS A 176 13.85 -3.74 -0.67
C CYS A 176 12.63 -3.94 0.23
N LEU A 177 12.32 -2.93 1.04
CA LEU A 177 11.10 -2.88 1.85
C LEU A 177 10.24 -1.70 1.39
N VAL A 178 9.00 -1.97 0.99
CA VAL A 178 7.99 -0.95 0.72
C VAL A 178 6.93 -1.00 1.83
N LEU A 179 6.74 0.10 2.53
CA LEU A 179 5.67 0.24 3.51
C LEU A 179 4.49 1.01 2.90
N ALA A 180 3.28 0.47 3.08
CA ALA A 180 2.04 1.10 2.63
C ALA A 180 0.99 1.14 3.78
N PRO A 181 0.12 2.16 3.82
CA PRO A 181 -0.84 2.36 4.92
C PRO A 181 -2.02 1.37 4.92
N THR A 182 -2.40 0.85 3.75
CA THR A 182 -3.54 -0.06 3.60
C THR A 182 -3.12 -1.40 3.01
N ARG A 183 -3.89 -2.44 3.32
CA ARG A 183 -3.61 -3.82 2.89
C ARG A 183 -3.78 -3.95 1.38
N GLU A 184 -4.78 -3.27 0.85
CA GLU A 184 -5.13 -3.23 -0.56
C GLU A 184 -4.03 -2.57 -1.39
N LEU A 185 -3.53 -1.42 -0.95
CA LEU A 185 -2.42 -0.75 -1.62
C LEU A 185 -1.16 -1.62 -1.58
N ALA A 186 -0.86 -2.27 -0.45
CA ALA A 186 0.27 -3.19 -0.34
C ALA A 186 0.15 -4.36 -1.35
N GLN A 187 -1.03 -4.97 -1.50
CA GLN A 187 -1.27 -6.01 -2.50
C GLN A 187 -1.12 -5.48 -3.93
N GLN A 188 -1.63 -4.28 -4.21
CA GLN A 188 -1.55 -3.65 -5.52
C GLN A 188 -0.09 -3.39 -5.93
N VAL A 189 0.72 -2.83 -5.03
CA VAL A 189 2.16 -2.60 -5.26
C VAL A 189 2.90 -3.94 -5.41
N GLN A 190 2.54 -4.97 -4.65
CA GLN A 190 3.13 -6.30 -4.82
C GLN A 190 2.80 -6.92 -6.19
N GLN A 191 1.59 -6.73 -6.71
CA GLN A 191 1.23 -7.19 -8.04
C GLN A 191 2.12 -6.54 -9.11
N VAL A 192 2.33 -5.22 -9.04
CA VAL A 192 3.26 -4.52 -9.93
C VAL A 192 4.68 -5.04 -9.71
N ALA A 193 5.17 -5.14 -8.47
CA ALA A 193 6.51 -5.66 -8.21
C ALA A 193 6.71 -7.09 -8.75
N ALA A 194 5.68 -7.94 -8.71
CA ALA A 194 5.72 -9.29 -9.26
C ALA A 194 5.76 -9.30 -10.79
N GLU A 195 5.05 -8.38 -11.45
CA GLU A 195 5.07 -8.26 -12.91
C GLU A 195 6.46 -7.85 -13.41
N TYR A 196 7.04 -6.79 -12.84
CA TYR A 196 8.32 -6.23 -13.28
C TYR A 196 9.52 -7.01 -12.72
N GLY A 197 9.38 -7.64 -11.55
CA GLY A 197 10.42 -8.47 -10.94
C GLY A 197 10.66 -9.81 -11.65
N ARG A 198 9.66 -10.34 -12.38
CA ARG A 198 9.79 -11.62 -13.12
C ARG A 198 10.89 -11.59 -14.17
N ALA A 199 11.04 -10.48 -14.88
CA ALA A 199 12.10 -10.32 -15.88
C ALA A 199 13.51 -10.42 -15.26
N SER A 200 13.63 -10.10 -13.97
CA SER A 200 14.88 -10.14 -13.19
C SER A 200 15.00 -11.34 -12.25
N ARG A 201 14.09 -12.32 -12.33
CA ARG A 201 14.02 -13.48 -11.41
C ARG A 201 13.91 -13.09 -9.93
N LEU A 202 13.37 -11.91 -9.63
CA LEU A 202 13.18 -11.43 -8.27
C LEU A 202 11.86 -11.94 -7.69
N LYS A 203 11.89 -12.33 -6.42
CA LYS A 203 10.71 -12.76 -5.67
C LYS A 203 10.19 -11.59 -4.83
N SER A 204 8.87 -11.41 -4.82
CA SER A 204 8.19 -10.45 -3.98
C SER A 204 7.09 -11.12 -3.16
N THR A 205 6.81 -10.58 -1.97
CA THR A 205 5.66 -11.00 -1.16
C THR A 205 4.98 -9.78 -0.51
N CYS A 206 3.74 -9.98 -0.08
CA CYS A 206 2.93 -8.97 0.59
C CYS A 206 2.60 -9.38 2.03
N ILE A 207 3.02 -8.56 2.99
CA ILE A 207 2.91 -8.82 4.43
C ILE A 207 1.87 -7.89 5.04
N TYR A 208 0.69 -8.43 5.34
CA TYR A 208 -0.44 -7.63 5.81
C TYR A 208 -1.39 -8.37 6.75
N GLY A 209 -2.05 -7.61 7.62
CA GLY A 209 -3.00 -8.11 8.62
C GLY A 209 -4.28 -8.70 8.02
N GLY A 210 -5.04 -9.47 8.79
CA GLY A 210 -6.34 -10.02 8.36
C GLY A 210 -6.30 -11.24 7.44
N ALA A 211 -5.14 -11.52 6.81
CA ALA A 211 -4.89 -12.77 6.10
C ALA A 211 -4.10 -13.78 6.97
N PRO A 212 -4.20 -15.11 6.68
CA PRO A 212 -3.45 -16.15 7.39
C PRO A 212 -1.94 -15.91 7.40
N LYS A 213 -1.30 -16.11 8.56
CA LYS A 213 0.15 -15.90 8.72
C LYS A 213 0.99 -16.93 7.95
N GLY A 214 0.54 -18.18 7.88
CA GLY A 214 1.31 -19.31 7.35
C GLY A 214 1.88 -19.09 5.94
N PRO A 215 1.09 -18.71 4.93
CA PRO A 215 1.61 -18.41 3.59
C PRO A 215 2.65 -17.29 3.59
N GLN A 216 2.38 -16.18 4.27
CA GLN A 216 3.31 -15.04 4.34
C GLN A 216 4.65 -15.42 5.02
N ILE A 217 4.60 -16.24 6.07
CA ILE A 217 5.81 -16.76 6.75
C ILE A 217 6.60 -17.66 5.79
N ARG A 218 5.95 -18.57 5.07
CA ARG A 218 6.63 -19.45 4.11
C ARG A 218 7.31 -18.67 2.99
N ASP A 219 6.69 -17.59 2.52
CA ASP A 219 7.31 -16.74 1.49
C ASP A 219 8.58 -16.07 2.03
N LEU A 220 8.53 -15.51 3.25
CA LEU A 220 9.69 -14.90 3.91
C LEU A 220 10.81 -15.93 4.15
N GLU A 221 10.48 -17.13 4.62
CA GLU A 221 11.45 -18.21 4.88
C GLU A 221 12.10 -18.74 3.60
N ARG A 222 11.41 -18.69 2.46
CA ARG A 222 11.96 -19.01 1.13
C ARG A 222 12.91 -17.92 0.60
N GLY A 223 12.96 -16.77 1.26
CA GLY A 223 13.72 -15.60 0.84
C GLY A 223 13.01 -14.83 -0.27
N VAL A 224 12.85 -13.53 -0.06
CA VAL A 224 12.26 -12.58 -1.02
C VAL A 224 13.12 -11.33 -1.05
N GLU A 225 13.43 -10.83 -2.24
CA GLU A 225 14.22 -9.62 -2.41
C GLU A 225 13.40 -8.35 -2.14
N ILE A 226 12.09 -8.40 -2.50
CA ILE A 226 11.15 -7.29 -2.34
C ILE A 226 10.04 -7.68 -1.35
N CYS A 227 9.93 -6.95 -0.24
CA CYS A 227 8.84 -7.10 0.71
C CYS A 227 7.96 -5.86 0.68
N ILE A 228 6.66 -6.03 0.40
CA ILE A 228 5.68 -4.95 0.52
C ILE A 228 4.85 -5.23 1.78
N ALA A 229 4.69 -4.27 2.67
CA ALA A 229 4.07 -4.53 3.97
C ALA A 229 3.21 -3.40 4.52
N THR A 230 2.15 -3.79 5.24
CA THR A 230 1.52 -2.89 6.22
C THR A 230 2.25 -3.00 7.56
N PRO A 231 2.48 -1.87 8.28
CA PRO A 231 3.36 -1.85 9.46
C PRO A 231 3.03 -2.89 10.54
N GLY A 232 1.76 -3.00 10.94
CA GLY A 232 1.37 -3.85 12.07
C GLY A 232 1.73 -5.33 11.90
N ARG A 233 1.52 -5.93 10.70
CA ARG A 233 1.88 -7.34 10.45
C ARG A 233 3.38 -7.53 10.32
N LEU A 234 4.10 -6.56 9.76
CA LEU A 234 5.55 -6.63 9.69
C LEU A 234 6.18 -6.61 11.09
N ILE A 235 5.70 -5.74 11.98
CA ILE A 235 6.16 -5.68 13.38
C ILE A 235 5.97 -7.04 14.07
N ASP A 236 4.78 -7.64 13.96
CA ASP A 236 4.48 -8.99 14.48
C ASP A 236 5.49 -10.04 14.00
N PHE A 237 5.84 -10.02 12.70
CA PHE A 237 6.83 -10.95 12.15
C PHE A 237 8.28 -10.65 12.54
N LEU A 238 8.64 -9.39 12.72
CA LEU A 238 9.95 -9.00 13.25
C LEU A 238 10.09 -9.43 14.72
N GLU A 239 9.06 -9.24 15.54
CA GLU A 239 9.03 -9.68 16.94
C GLU A 239 9.12 -11.19 17.08
N ALA A 240 8.41 -11.92 16.22
CA ALA A 240 8.41 -13.38 16.22
C ALA A 240 9.63 -13.99 15.51
N GLY A 241 10.57 -13.19 15.01
CA GLY A 241 11.77 -13.66 14.31
C GLY A 241 11.48 -14.39 13.00
N LYS A 242 10.34 -14.10 12.35
CA LYS A 242 9.94 -14.71 11.06
C LYS A 242 10.60 -14.05 9.86
N THR A 243 11.08 -12.83 10.04
CA THR A 243 11.96 -12.13 9.11
C THR A 243 12.88 -11.19 9.88
N ASN A 244 13.80 -10.53 9.19
CA ASN A 244 14.68 -9.51 9.73
C ASN A 244 14.95 -8.44 8.66
N LEU A 245 15.51 -7.28 9.03
CA LEU A 245 15.83 -6.20 8.09
C LEU A 245 17.33 -5.93 7.99
N ARG A 246 18.17 -6.95 8.22
CA ARG A 246 19.64 -6.80 8.17
C ARG A 246 20.17 -6.51 6.76
N ARG A 247 19.53 -7.08 5.74
CA ARG A 247 19.84 -6.88 4.31
C ARG A 247 19.10 -5.67 3.70
N CYS A 248 18.17 -5.06 4.44
CA CYS A 248 17.34 -3.97 3.93
C CYS A 248 18.20 -2.73 3.71
N THR A 249 18.38 -2.37 2.45
CA THR A 249 19.24 -1.26 2.00
C THR A 249 18.48 -0.25 1.14
N TYR A 250 17.25 -0.58 0.73
CA TYR A 250 16.36 0.28 -0.03
C TYR A 250 14.98 0.29 0.66
N LEU A 251 14.64 1.40 1.32
CA LEU A 251 13.38 1.57 2.05
C LEU A 251 12.49 2.57 1.31
N VAL A 252 11.24 2.17 1.07
CA VAL A 252 10.21 3.02 0.49
C VAL A 252 9.08 3.22 1.48
N LEU A 253 8.70 4.48 1.73
CA LEU A 253 7.42 4.82 2.34
C LEU A 253 6.48 5.34 1.25
N ASP A 254 5.48 4.54 0.87
CA ASP A 254 4.43 4.96 -0.06
C ASP A 254 3.25 5.56 0.72
N GLU A 255 2.61 6.58 0.15
CA GLU A 255 1.66 7.45 0.88
C GLU A 255 2.28 7.99 2.18
N ALA A 256 3.51 8.50 2.09
CA ALA A 256 4.36 8.81 3.23
C ALA A 256 3.76 9.84 4.20
N ASP A 257 2.94 10.78 3.75
CA ASP A 257 2.21 11.71 4.62
C ASP A 257 1.22 11.03 5.56
N ARG A 258 0.57 9.96 5.10
CA ARG A 258 -0.29 9.12 5.94
C ARG A 258 0.54 8.22 6.85
N MET A 259 1.66 7.70 6.35
CA MET A 259 2.54 6.83 7.16
C MET A 259 3.24 7.58 8.30
N LEU A 260 3.38 8.90 8.15
CA LEU A 260 3.95 9.81 9.15
C LEU A 260 2.87 10.56 9.94
N ASP A 261 1.59 10.21 9.79
CA ASP A 261 0.54 10.71 10.67
C ASP A 261 0.71 10.16 12.10
N MET A 262 0.04 10.80 13.08
CA MET A 262 0.15 10.42 14.49
C MET A 262 -0.29 8.97 14.79
N GLY A 263 -0.98 8.28 13.87
CA GLY A 263 -1.41 6.90 14.05
C GLY A 263 -0.39 5.86 13.56
N PHE A 264 0.35 6.17 12.49
CA PHE A 264 1.33 5.25 11.91
C PHE A 264 2.76 5.52 12.34
N GLU A 265 3.14 6.76 12.63
CA GLU A 265 4.53 7.15 12.94
C GLU A 265 5.21 6.24 13.97
N PRO A 266 4.59 5.88 15.11
CA PRO A 266 5.25 5.02 16.10
C PRO A 266 5.55 3.62 15.56
N GLN A 267 4.71 3.12 14.65
CA GLN A 267 4.93 1.82 13.99
C GLN A 267 6.08 1.93 12.97
N ILE A 268 6.13 3.02 12.21
CA ILE A 268 7.22 3.29 11.25
C ILE A 268 8.54 3.38 11.98
N ARG A 269 8.63 4.15 13.08
CA ARG A 269 9.84 4.26 13.88
C ARG A 269 10.34 2.92 14.39
N LYS A 270 9.44 2.08 14.92
CA LYS A 270 9.79 0.72 15.36
C LYS A 270 10.36 -0.14 14.25
N ILE A 271 9.87 -0.02 13.02
CA ILE A 271 10.38 -0.77 11.86
C ILE A 271 11.74 -0.21 11.43
N VAL A 272 11.84 1.11 11.28
CA VAL A 272 13.05 1.78 10.78
C VAL A 272 14.23 1.63 11.75
N ASP A 273 13.99 1.62 13.06
CA ASP A 273 15.00 1.32 14.08
C ASP A 273 15.59 -0.10 13.97
N GLN A 274 14.95 -0.99 13.19
CA GLN A 274 15.45 -2.34 12.87
C GLN A 274 16.22 -2.40 11.54
N ILE A 275 16.40 -1.28 10.85
CA ILE A 275 17.12 -1.18 9.57
C ILE A 275 18.44 -0.44 9.80
N ARG A 276 19.48 -0.83 9.06
CA ARG A 276 20.77 -0.14 9.07
C ARG A 276 20.62 1.36 8.72
N PRO A 277 21.38 2.27 9.35
CA PRO A 277 21.22 3.72 9.18
C PRO A 277 21.77 4.22 7.85
N ASP A 278 22.64 3.45 7.20
CA ASP A 278 23.18 3.71 5.89
C ASP A 278 22.31 3.12 4.76
N ARG A 279 21.05 2.77 4.98
CA ARG A 279 20.08 2.48 3.90
C ARG A 279 19.85 3.70 3.00
N GLN A 280 19.25 3.50 1.83
CA GLN A 280 18.60 4.55 1.06
C GLN A 280 17.11 4.60 1.45
N THR A 281 16.59 5.80 1.70
CA THR A 281 15.18 6.03 2.08
C THR A 281 14.48 6.91 1.03
N LEU A 282 13.37 6.41 0.49
CA LEU A 282 12.56 7.11 -0.50
C LEU A 282 11.13 7.26 0.01
N MET A 283 10.63 8.48 0.06
CA MET A 283 9.25 8.78 0.48
C MET A 283 8.46 9.30 -0.70
N TRP A 284 7.25 8.77 -0.89
CA TRP A 284 6.39 9.14 -2.01
C TRP A 284 4.99 9.50 -1.51
N SER A 285 4.44 10.60 -2.02
CA SER A 285 3.05 10.96 -1.75
C SER A 285 2.49 11.90 -2.82
N ALA A 286 1.16 12.02 -2.87
CA ALA A 286 0.48 13.10 -3.58
C ALA A 286 0.47 14.42 -2.80
N THR A 287 0.57 14.35 -1.47
CA THR A 287 0.46 15.50 -0.58
C THR A 287 1.64 15.53 0.39
N TRP A 288 2.17 16.72 0.67
CA TRP A 288 3.34 16.88 1.55
C TRP A 288 3.22 18.10 2.47
N PRO A 289 2.31 18.04 3.46
CA PRO A 289 2.02 19.15 4.35
C PRO A 289 3.20 19.44 5.29
N LYS A 290 3.22 20.62 5.93
CA LYS A 290 4.41 21.09 6.68
C LYS A 290 4.70 20.22 7.91
N GLU A 291 3.66 19.73 8.56
CA GLU A 291 3.72 18.93 9.78
C GLU A 291 4.44 17.60 9.54
N VAL A 292 4.22 17.00 8.37
CA VAL A 292 4.87 15.75 7.94
C VAL A 292 6.35 15.97 7.59
N ARG A 293 6.72 17.15 7.06
CA ARG A 293 8.10 17.43 6.63
C ARG A 293 9.09 17.31 7.77
N GLN A 294 8.76 17.88 8.92
CA GLN A 294 9.63 17.84 10.09
C GLN A 294 9.79 16.42 10.64
N LEU A 295 8.72 15.62 10.61
CA LEU A 295 8.77 14.21 11.01
C LEU A 295 9.54 13.34 10.00
N ALA A 296 9.50 13.67 8.71
CA ALA A 296 10.22 12.94 7.67
C ALA A 296 11.75 13.05 7.82
N GLU A 297 12.26 14.19 8.33
CA GLU A 297 13.69 14.43 8.54
C GLU A 297 14.33 13.43 9.52
N ASP A 298 13.55 12.87 10.47
CA ASP A 298 14.03 11.82 11.38
C ASP A 298 14.41 10.51 10.67
N PHE A 299 13.90 10.30 9.45
CA PHE A 299 14.05 9.06 8.70
C PHE A 299 14.95 9.20 7.47
N LEU A 300 15.32 10.43 7.10
CA LEU A 300 16.05 10.79 5.89
C LEU A 300 17.45 11.33 6.19
N LYS A 301 18.39 11.17 5.26
CA LYS A 301 19.74 11.74 5.35
C LYS A 301 20.14 12.43 4.05
N ASP A 302 20.57 13.69 4.13
CA ASP A 302 21.07 14.48 2.99
C ASP A 302 20.20 14.36 1.72
N TYR A 303 18.88 14.45 1.92
CA TYR A 303 17.90 14.06 0.91
C TYR A 303 17.58 15.16 -0.10
N VAL A 304 17.02 14.75 -1.25
CA VAL A 304 16.50 15.66 -2.28
C VAL A 304 14.99 15.52 -2.38
N GLN A 305 14.27 16.64 -2.35
CA GLN A 305 12.82 16.69 -2.54
C GLN A 305 12.52 17.08 -3.99
N ILE A 306 11.68 16.30 -4.68
CA ILE A 306 11.15 16.61 -6.01
C ILE A 306 9.64 16.83 -5.89
N ASN A 307 9.14 17.85 -6.58
CA ASN A 307 7.72 18.19 -6.67
C ASN A 307 7.32 18.29 -8.16
N VAL A 308 6.25 17.61 -8.54
CA VAL A 308 5.63 17.69 -9.86
C VAL A 308 4.23 18.27 -9.72
N GLY A 309 3.94 19.35 -10.45
CA GLY A 309 2.70 20.10 -10.35
C GLY A 309 2.79 21.25 -9.36
N ALA A 310 1.65 21.72 -8.84
CA ALA A 310 1.64 22.86 -7.95
C ALA A 310 2.32 22.55 -6.59
N LEU A 311 3.03 23.53 -6.04
CA LEU A 311 3.66 23.43 -4.71
C LEU A 311 2.64 23.45 -3.56
N GLN A 312 1.44 23.94 -3.82
CA GLN A 312 0.31 23.92 -2.90
C GLN A 312 -0.60 22.72 -3.19
N LEU A 313 -1.44 22.35 -2.23
CA LEU A 313 -2.33 21.20 -2.33
C LEU A 313 -3.23 21.36 -3.56
N SER A 314 -2.92 20.62 -4.63
CA SER A 314 -3.68 20.65 -5.88
C SER A 314 -4.26 19.28 -6.15
N ALA A 315 -5.58 19.22 -6.31
CA ALA A 315 -6.23 18.06 -6.89
C ALA A 315 -5.79 17.88 -8.35
N ASN A 316 -5.95 16.68 -8.90
CA ASN A 316 -5.65 16.43 -10.31
C ASN A 316 -6.56 17.29 -11.20
N HIS A 317 -5.97 18.09 -12.08
CA HIS A 317 -6.68 19.03 -12.95
C HIS A 317 -7.62 18.36 -13.96
N ASN A 318 -7.46 17.05 -14.21
CA ASN A 318 -8.35 16.28 -15.08
C ASN A 318 -9.67 15.89 -14.40
N ILE A 319 -9.85 16.21 -13.12
CA ILE A 319 -11.08 15.91 -12.37
C ILE A 319 -11.99 17.13 -12.37
N LEU A 320 -13.17 17.00 -12.97
CA LEU A 320 -14.25 17.98 -12.81
C LEU A 320 -14.76 17.94 -11.37
N GLN A 321 -14.65 19.06 -10.66
CA GLN A 321 -15.05 19.17 -9.25
C GLN A 321 -16.38 19.92 -9.14
N ILE A 322 -17.38 19.26 -8.59
CA ILE A 322 -18.73 19.82 -8.35
C ILE A 322 -19.00 19.75 -6.85
N VAL A 323 -19.43 20.87 -6.27
CA VAL A 323 -19.79 20.97 -4.84
C VAL A 323 -21.26 21.34 -4.73
N ASP A 324 -22.06 20.45 -4.14
CA ASP A 324 -23.49 20.67 -3.86
C ASP A 324 -23.68 20.96 -2.36
N VAL A 325 -24.04 22.19 -2.04
CA VAL A 325 -24.29 22.64 -0.66
C VAL A 325 -25.72 22.26 -0.27
N CYS A 326 -25.85 21.36 0.69
CA CYS A 326 -27.16 20.82 1.11
C CYS A 326 -27.19 20.49 2.61
N ASN A 327 -28.41 20.31 3.13
CA ASN A 327 -28.64 19.83 4.49
C ASN A 327 -28.46 18.31 4.55
N ASP A 328 -28.14 17.77 5.75
CA ASP A 328 -27.86 16.34 5.90
C ASP A 328 -29.03 15.43 5.49
N GLY A 329 -30.26 15.86 5.75
CA GLY A 329 -31.48 15.14 5.34
C GLY A 329 -31.75 15.12 3.83
N GLU A 330 -31.08 15.97 3.05
CA GLU A 330 -31.25 16.06 1.59
C GLU A 330 -30.29 15.14 0.83
N LYS A 331 -29.19 14.73 1.47
CA LYS A 331 -28.09 13.99 0.84
C LYS A 331 -28.55 12.70 0.18
N GLU A 332 -29.45 11.97 0.81
CA GLU A 332 -29.94 10.68 0.30
C GLU A 332 -30.71 10.87 -1.02
N ASN A 333 -31.65 11.80 -1.05
CA ASN A 333 -32.44 12.09 -2.24
C ASN A 333 -31.57 12.64 -3.37
N LYS A 334 -30.58 13.50 -3.05
CA LYS A 334 -29.61 14.02 -4.01
C LYS A 334 -28.72 12.91 -4.58
N LEU A 335 -28.25 11.99 -3.74
CA LEU A 335 -27.44 10.85 -4.17
C LEU A 335 -28.21 9.93 -5.13
N ILE A 336 -29.47 9.63 -4.85
CA ILE A 336 -30.29 8.78 -5.73
C ILE A 336 -30.43 9.43 -7.11
N ARG A 337 -30.80 10.72 -7.18
CA ARG A 337 -30.91 11.45 -8.45
C ARG A 337 -29.60 11.45 -9.23
N LEU A 338 -28.49 11.72 -8.54
CA LEU A 338 -27.16 11.72 -9.15
C LEU A 338 -26.82 10.33 -9.71
N LEU A 339 -27.17 9.26 -9.00
CA LEU A 339 -26.93 7.89 -9.47
C LEU A 339 -27.85 7.49 -10.61
N GLU A 340 -29.08 7.97 -10.67
CA GLU A 340 -29.97 7.78 -11.83
C GLU A 340 -29.33 8.36 -13.10
N GLU A 341 -28.76 9.55 -13.01
CA GLU A 341 -28.03 10.19 -14.11
C GLU A 341 -26.77 9.38 -14.48
N ILE A 342 -25.90 9.08 -13.51
CA ILE A 342 -24.63 8.36 -13.76
C ILE A 342 -24.89 6.96 -14.33
N MET A 343 -25.86 6.23 -13.79
CA MET A 343 -26.11 4.84 -14.20
C MET A 343 -26.78 4.72 -15.57
N SER A 344 -27.29 5.83 -16.12
CA SER A 344 -27.76 5.90 -17.51
C SER A 344 -26.61 5.92 -18.53
N GLU A 345 -25.39 6.27 -18.08
CA GLU A 345 -24.19 6.29 -18.91
C GLU A 345 -23.55 4.91 -19.03
N LYS A 346 -22.83 4.69 -20.15
CA LYS A 346 -22.10 3.44 -20.39
C LYS A 346 -20.93 3.26 -19.43
N GLU A 347 -20.24 4.34 -19.09
CA GLU A 347 -19.12 4.35 -18.14
C GLU A 347 -19.59 4.90 -16.80
N ASN A 348 -20.02 4.02 -15.90
CA ASN A 348 -20.76 4.40 -14.69
C ASN A 348 -20.13 3.89 -13.38
N LYS A 349 -18.86 3.46 -13.41
CA LYS A 349 -18.16 3.04 -12.20
C LYS A 349 -18.04 4.22 -11.23
N THR A 350 -18.61 4.04 -10.03
CA THR A 350 -18.78 5.11 -9.05
C THR A 350 -18.28 4.66 -7.69
N ILE A 351 -17.51 5.53 -7.02
CA ILE A 351 -17.12 5.36 -5.62
C ILE A 351 -17.81 6.44 -4.78
N ILE A 352 -18.52 6.02 -3.73
CA ILE A 352 -19.24 6.88 -2.80
C ILE A 352 -18.51 6.84 -1.46
N PHE A 353 -17.89 7.95 -1.06
CA PHE A 353 -17.24 8.05 0.24
C PHE A 353 -18.21 8.46 1.34
N VAL A 354 -18.12 7.76 2.47
CA VAL A 354 -18.85 8.07 3.69
C VAL A 354 -17.91 8.09 4.89
N GLU A 355 -18.25 8.92 5.87
CA GLU A 355 -17.40 9.21 7.02
C GLU A 355 -17.22 8.01 7.97
N THR A 356 -18.28 7.23 8.22
CA THR A 356 -18.25 6.17 9.24
C THR A 356 -18.57 4.80 8.66
N LYS A 357 -18.01 3.76 9.29
CA LYS A 357 -18.27 2.35 8.97
C LYS A 357 -19.76 2.02 9.06
N ARG A 358 -20.44 2.58 10.07
CA ARG A 358 -21.89 2.41 10.27
C ARG A 358 -22.69 3.01 9.12
N LYS A 359 -22.39 4.27 8.73
CA LYS A 359 -23.02 4.91 7.56
C LYS A 359 -22.76 4.11 6.27
N CYS A 360 -21.56 3.52 6.11
CA CYS A 360 -21.23 2.66 4.97
C CYS A 360 -22.14 1.44 4.89
N ASP A 361 -22.32 0.72 6.00
CA ASP A 361 -23.21 -0.43 6.05
C ASP A 361 -24.68 -0.04 5.84
N ASP A 362 -25.15 1.01 6.51
CA ASP A 362 -26.54 1.45 6.46
C ASP A 362 -26.92 1.93 5.04
N LEU A 363 -26.07 2.73 4.40
CA LEU A 363 -26.27 3.17 3.02
C LEU A 363 -26.22 2.00 2.04
N THR A 364 -25.25 1.09 2.19
CA THR A 364 -25.14 -0.10 1.32
C THR A 364 -26.39 -0.97 1.39
N ARG A 365 -26.92 -1.20 2.60
CA ARG A 365 -28.14 -2.00 2.79
C ARG A 365 -29.36 -1.32 2.16
N ARG A 366 -29.49 -0.01 2.31
CA ARG A 366 -30.60 0.74 1.72
C ARG A 366 -30.54 0.71 0.20
N MET A 367 -29.40 1.05 -0.38
CA MET A 367 -29.20 1.02 -1.83
C MET A 367 -29.47 -0.38 -2.42
N ARG A 368 -29.01 -1.45 -1.78
CA ARG A 368 -29.32 -2.83 -2.21
C ARG A 368 -30.81 -3.18 -2.11
N ARG A 369 -31.51 -2.67 -1.08
CA ARG A 369 -32.96 -2.87 -0.94
C ARG A 369 -33.72 -2.20 -2.08
N ASP A 370 -33.24 -1.05 -2.52
CA ASP A 370 -33.83 -0.28 -3.62
C ASP A 370 -33.38 -0.79 -5.01
N GLY A 371 -32.63 -1.90 -5.05
CA GLY A 371 -32.24 -2.59 -6.29
C GLY A 371 -30.91 -2.14 -6.90
N TRP A 372 -30.18 -1.21 -6.28
CA TRP A 372 -28.90 -0.74 -6.81
C TRP A 372 -27.80 -1.80 -6.66
N PRO A 373 -26.93 -1.98 -7.67
CA PRO A 373 -25.81 -2.92 -7.63
C PRO A 373 -24.62 -2.35 -6.83
N ALA A 374 -24.86 -2.03 -5.56
CA ALA A 374 -23.90 -1.41 -4.65
C ALA A 374 -23.24 -2.41 -3.69
N MET A 375 -21.98 -2.16 -3.36
CA MET A 375 -21.23 -2.92 -2.34
C MET A 375 -20.46 -2.00 -1.41
N GLY A 376 -20.33 -2.40 -0.14
CA GLY A 376 -19.71 -1.59 0.91
C GLY A 376 -18.34 -2.13 1.33
N ILE A 377 -17.35 -1.26 1.51
CA ILE A 377 -16.02 -1.59 2.03
C ILE A 377 -15.59 -0.66 3.18
N HIS A 378 -15.21 -1.26 4.31
CA HIS A 378 -14.67 -0.53 5.47
C HIS A 378 -13.82 -1.45 6.36
N GLY A 379 -13.20 -0.87 7.39
CA GLY A 379 -12.23 -1.56 8.24
C GLY A 379 -12.75 -2.73 9.09
N ASP A 380 -14.07 -2.88 9.27
CA ASP A 380 -14.66 -3.98 10.08
C ASP A 380 -15.07 -5.18 9.21
N LYS A 381 -15.07 -5.04 7.88
CA LYS A 381 -15.21 -6.18 6.96
C LYS A 381 -14.00 -7.09 7.09
N SER A 382 -14.23 -8.40 6.98
CA SER A 382 -13.13 -9.37 6.91
C SER A 382 -12.27 -9.09 5.68
N GLN A 383 -11.00 -9.52 5.70
CA GLN A 383 -10.12 -9.29 4.55
C GLN A 383 -10.62 -10.00 3.29
N GLN A 384 -11.18 -11.20 3.43
CA GLN A 384 -11.77 -11.95 2.31
C GLN A 384 -12.93 -11.18 1.67
N GLU A 385 -13.81 -10.57 2.47
CA GLU A 385 -14.89 -9.73 1.95
C GLU A 385 -14.35 -8.48 1.25
N ARG A 386 -13.33 -7.82 1.80
CA ARG A 386 -12.70 -6.64 1.21
C ARG A 386 -12.08 -6.96 -0.16
N ASP A 387 -11.30 -8.04 -0.23
CA ASP A 387 -10.66 -8.49 -1.46
C ASP A 387 -11.72 -8.89 -2.52
N TRP A 388 -12.80 -9.57 -2.09
CA TRP A 388 -13.91 -9.92 -2.97
C TRP A 388 -14.63 -8.68 -3.52
N VAL A 389 -15.01 -7.73 -2.64
CA VAL A 389 -15.71 -6.51 -3.05
C VAL A 389 -14.87 -5.69 -4.04
N LEU A 390 -13.57 -5.55 -3.80
CA LEU A 390 -12.68 -4.81 -4.69
C LEU A 390 -12.49 -5.48 -6.03
N ASN A 391 -12.41 -6.81 -6.07
CA ASN A 391 -12.34 -7.55 -7.33
C ASN A 391 -13.63 -7.37 -8.15
N GLU A 392 -14.79 -7.51 -7.52
CA GLU A 392 -16.07 -7.34 -8.20
C GLU A 392 -16.25 -5.90 -8.74
N PHE A 393 -15.78 -4.88 -8.01
CA PHE A 393 -15.73 -3.49 -8.50
C PHE A 393 -14.71 -3.31 -9.65
N LYS A 394 -13.51 -3.87 -9.50
CA LYS A 394 -12.44 -3.81 -10.53
C LYS A 394 -12.92 -4.37 -11.87
N TYR A 395 -13.55 -5.54 -11.84
CA TYR A 395 -14.09 -6.22 -13.02
C TYR A 395 -15.46 -5.67 -13.47
N GLY A 396 -16.01 -4.66 -12.79
CA GLY A 396 -17.24 -3.97 -13.20
C GLY A 396 -18.53 -4.78 -12.98
N LYS A 397 -18.47 -5.89 -12.24
CA LYS A 397 -19.67 -6.68 -11.89
C LYS A 397 -20.57 -5.95 -10.89
N ALA A 398 -19.97 -5.10 -10.05
CA ALA A 398 -20.68 -4.14 -9.22
C ALA A 398 -20.11 -2.74 -9.50
N PRO A 399 -20.84 -1.86 -10.21
CA PRO A 399 -20.33 -0.56 -10.60
C PRO A 399 -20.34 0.48 -9.47
N ILE A 400 -21.01 0.20 -8.33
CA ILE A 400 -21.11 1.14 -7.21
C ILE A 400 -20.37 0.60 -5.98
N LEU A 401 -19.32 1.31 -5.56
CA LEU A 401 -18.55 1.02 -4.35
C LEU A 401 -18.78 2.10 -3.30
N ILE A 402 -19.38 1.75 -2.17
CA ILE A 402 -19.52 2.63 -1.01
C ILE A 402 -18.37 2.35 -0.06
N ALA A 403 -17.62 3.37 0.35
CA ALA A 403 -16.40 3.18 1.10
C ALA A 403 -16.17 4.24 2.18
N THR A 404 -15.41 3.85 3.20
CA THR A 404 -14.74 4.80 4.11
C THR A 404 -13.36 5.18 3.55
N ASP A 405 -12.59 5.99 4.29
CA ASP A 405 -11.19 6.35 3.96
C ASP A 405 -10.19 5.17 3.85
N VAL A 406 -10.69 3.95 4.02
CA VAL A 406 -9.94 2.74 3.66
C VAL A 406 -9.66 2.66 2.16
N ALA A 407 -10.54 3.24 1.33
CA ALA A 407 -10.48 3.21 -0.13
C ALA A 407 -10.03 4.54 -0.75
N SER A 408 -9.82 5.59 0.05
CA SER A 408 -9.59 6.95 -0.44
C SER A 408 -8.20 7.17 -1.05
N ARG A 409 -7.27 6.22 -0.88
CA ARG A 409 -5.89 6.35 -1.35
C ARG A 409 -5.35 5.05 -1.91
N GLY A 410 -4.59 5.17 -2.99
CA GLY A 410 -3.82 4.08 -3.57
C GLY A 410 -4.62 3.03 -4.36
N LEU A 411 -5.96 3.02 -4.27
CA LEU A 411 -6.79 2.16 -5.14
C LEU A 411 -6.80 2.75 -6.54
N GLY A 412 -6.02 2.13 -7.44
CA GLY A 412 -5.96 2.53 -8.84
C GLY A 412 -5.90 1.29 -9.73
N GLN A 413 -6.64 1.33 -10.84
CA GLN A 413 -6.13 0.66 -12.03
C GLN A 413 -4.91 1.46 -12.44
N TYR A 414 -3.71 0.90 -12.28
CA TYR A 414 -2.61 1.42 -13.09
C TYR A 414 -3.05 1.19 -14.53
N PRO A 415 -3.11 2.23 -15.38
CA PRO A 415 -3.11 1.96 -16.80
C PRO A 415 -1.88 1.07 -17.05
N ALA A 416 -2.12 -0.05 -17.74
CA ALA A 416 -1.06 -0.78 -18.40
C ALA A 416 -0.26 0.21 -19.25
#